data_AF-A0A1T5E887-F1
#
_entry.id   AF-A0A1T5E887-F1
#
_cell.length_a   1.000
_cell.length_b   1.000
_cell.length_c   1.000
_cell.angle_alpha   90.00
_cell.angle_beta   90.00
_cell.angle_gamma   90.00
#
_symmetry.space_group_name_H-M   'P 1'
#
loop_
_entity.id
_entity.type
_entity.pdbx_description
1 polymer ?
#
loop_
_entity_poly.entity_id
_entity_poly.type
_entity_poly.pdbx_seq_one_letter_code
_entity_poly.pdbx_strand_id
1 'polypeptide(L)'
;MNAGDLKEFEESLWVRLKPLKNDPDARIRSRCEFYKKYGQEGDSGSFGYGDSEIAFLTWEKRAVLRPVTGAPPGSPWWNDVNLWFIYLSELGAKAYEKGTPISELPIPSRFWLRFIQQPNAVNWYKAHNSSIIDGYLKFSDLAEKETIPERIFINMVLYRLLFAQSLVEGDFPFPKLGKIMGDPRGRSVQFVTSMDAYYPAHYPMTGEEIREVLGKSHSLSELGVEFLDDVLVEPELTQLYQEAAEWNNQPGLINLIVNHKPAYPNGERLPDTHKAWIITLIMWLRKLFSKIF
;
A
#
# COMPACT_ATOMS: atom_id res chain seq x y z
N MET A 1 -5.94 2.62 -30.95
CA MET A 1 -7.33 3.11 -30.94
C MET A 1 -7.32 4.60 -31.24
N ASN A 2 -8.47 5.21 -31.56
CA ASN A 2 -8.54 6.68 -31.46
C ASN A 2 -8.83 7.06 -29.99
N ALA A 3 -8.55 8.30 -29.58
CA ALA A 3 -8.77 8.74 -28.19
C ALA A 3 -10.24 8.62 -27.71
N GLY A 4 -11.20 8.46 -28.63
CA GLY A 4 -12.61 8.23 -28.33
C GLY A 4 -12.88 6.83 -27.75
N ASP A 5 -12.17 5.81 -28.23
CA ASP A 5 -12.39 4.42 -27.79
C ASP A 5 -11.95 4.20 -26.32
N LEU A 6 -10.85 4.84 -25.89
CA LEU A 6 -10.38 4.78 -24.50
C LEU A 6 -11.37 5.46 -23.55
N LYS A 7 -11.94 6.60 -23.96
CA LYS A 7 -12.89 7.35 -23.14
C LYS A 7 -14.20 6.58 -22.95
N GLU A 8 -14.78 6.04 -24.02
CA GLU A 8 -15.98 5.19 -23.93
C GLU A 8 -15.72 3.96 -23.05
N PHE A 9 -14.52 3.40 -23.16
CA PHE A 9 -14.08 2.28 -22.33
C PHE A 9 -14.01 2.65 -20.84
N GLU A 10 -13.38 3.77 -20.48
CA GLU A 10 -13.34 4.27 -19.10
C GLU A 10 -14.75 4.56 -18.55
N GLU A 11 -15.63 5.15 -19.36
CA GLU A 11 -17.03 5.40 -18.99
C GLU A 11 -17.76 4.09 -18.65
N SER A 12 -17.59 3.06 -19.48
CA SER A 12 -18.17 1.73 -19.24
C SER A 12 -17.64 1.07 -17.96
N LEU A 13 -16.35 1.26 -17.63
CA LEU A 13 -15.75 0.76 -16.40
C LEU A 13 -16.36 1.46 -15.19
N TRP A 14 -16.49 2.78 -15.22
CA TRP A 14 -17.05 3.53 -14.09
C TRP A 14 -18.52 3.19 -13.83
N VAL A 15 -19.30 2.84 -14.85
CA VAL A 15 -20.67 2.31 -14.64
C VAL A 15 -20.65 1.04 -13.78
N ARG A 16 -19.69 0.13 -14.01
CA ARG A 16 -19.54 -1.11 -13.22
C ARG A 16 -18.93 -0.86 -11.83
N LEU A 17 -18.02 0.09 -11.71
CA LEU A 17 -17.25 0.32 -10.48
C LEU A 17 -17.97 1.22 -9.46
N LYS A 18 -18.78 2.19 -9.90
CA LYS A 18 -19.52 3.10 -9.00
C LYS A 18 -20.30 2.37 -7.89
N PRO A 19 -21.03 1.27 -8.17
CA PRO A 19 -21.72 0.52 -7.12
C PRO A 19 -20.79 -0.04 -6.04
N LEU A 20 -19.54 -0.39 -6.38
CA LEU A 20 -18.56 -0.94 -5.42
C LEU A 20 -18.09 0.07 -4.37
N LYS A 21 -18.38 1.37 -4.57
CA LYS A 21 -18.01 2.42 -3.63
C LYS A 21 -18.63 2.17 -2.24
N ASN A 22 -19.90 1.80 -2.21
CA ASN A 22 -20.68 1.66 -0.97
C ASN A 22 -21.01 0.19 -0.62
N ASP A 23 -20.42 -0.77 -1.33
CA ASP A 23 -20.61 -2.20 -1.07
C ASP A 23 -19.24 -2.88 -0.92
N PRO A 24 -18.69 -2.94 0.31
CA PRO A 24 -17.42 -3.59 0.60
C PRO A 24 -17.42 -5.08 0.22
N ASP A 25 -18.57 -5.74 0.31
CA ASP A 25 -18.71 -7.15 -0.06
C ASP A 25 -18.63 -7.35 -1.57
N ALA A 26 -19.29 -6.49 -2.36
CA ALA A 26 -19.12 -6.47 -3.80
C ALA A 26 -17.69 -6.10 -4.21
N ARG A 27 -17.05 -5.21 -3.47
CA ARG A 27 -15.65 -4.84 -3.68
C ARG A 27 -14.74 -6.07 -3.55
N ILE A 28 -14.83 -6.79 -2.42
CA ILE A 28 -14.04 -8.02 -2.20
C ILE A 28 -14.34 -9.06 -3.29
N ARG A 29 -15.63 -9.28 -3.62
CA ARG A 29 -16.00 -10.22 -4.70
C ARG A 29 -15.36 -9.85 -6.04
N SER A 30 -15.39 -8.58 -6.42
CA SER A 30 -14.75 -8.08 -7.65
C SER A 30 -13.26 -8.39 -7.67
N ARG A 31 -12.56 -8.28 -6.53
CA ARG A 31 -11.12 -8.55 -6.43
C ARG A 31 -10.81 -10.04 -6.43
N CYS A 32 -11.61 -10.83 -5.74
CA CYS A 32 -11.56 -12.29 -5.84
C CYS A 32 -11.72 -12.77 -7.30
N GLU A 33 -12.66 -12.21 -8.06
CA GLU A 33 -12.86 -12.55 -9.47
C GLU A 33 -11.68 -12.12 -10.35
N PHE A 34 -11.15 -10.92 -10.13
CA PHE A 34 -9.96 -10.44 -10.83
C PHE A 34 -8.77 -11.39 -10.63
N TYR A 35 -8.48 -11.78 -9.39
CA TYR A 35 -7.33 -12.63 -9.09
C TYR A 35 -7.54 -14.10 -9.42
N LYS A 36 -8.77 -14.62 -9.40
CA LYS A 36 -9.06 -15.93 -10.00
C LYS A 36 -8.69 -15.98 -11.48
N LYS A 37 -8.86 -14.87 -12.19
CA LYS A 37 -8.56 -14.79 -13.63
C LYS A 37 -7.08 -14.48 -13.91
N TYR A 38 -6.47 -13.60 -13.13
CA TYR A 38 -5.16 -13.01 -13.44
C TYR A 38 -4.07 -13.21 -12.38
N GLY A 39 -4.43 -13.71 -11.20
CA GLY A 39 -3.55 -13.80 -10.04
C GLY A 39 -2.54 -14.93 -10.06
N GLN A 40 -2.66 -15.85 -11.02
CA GLN A 40 -1.91 -17.11 -11.14
C GLN A 40 -2.05 -17.99 -9.89
N GLU A 41 -2.78 -19.10 -9.98
CA GLU A 41 -2.91 -20.06 -8.87
C GLU A 41 -1.51 -20.45 -8.35
N GLY A 42 -1.31 -20.34 -7.04
CA GLY A 42 -0.12 -20.79 -6.35
C GLY A 42 -0.44 -22.00 -5.47
N ASP A 43 0.60 -22.69 -4.99
CA ASP A 43 0.47 -23.92 -4.21
C ASP A 43 -0.24 -23.74 -2.84
N SER A 44 -0.40 -22.51 -2.34
CA SER A 44 -0.80 -22.21 -0.96
C SER A 44 -2.06 -21.36 -0.78
N GLY A 45 -2.71 -20.87 -1.85
CA GLY A 45 -3.83 -19.93 -1.73
C GLY A 45 -4.74 -19.87 -2.95
N SER A 46 -5.97 -19.37 -2.75
CA SER A 46 -7.02 -19.38 -3.77
C SER A 46 -6.89 -18.25 -4.80
N PHE A 47 -6.03 -17.27 -4.57
CA PHE A 47 -5.93 -16.06 -5.40
C PHE A 47 -4.50 -15.70 -5.83
N GLY A 48 -3.51 -16.51 -5.46
CA GLY A 48 -2.13 -16.35 -5.90
C GLY A 48 -1.54 -15.02 -5.43
N TYR A 49 -1.05 -14.21 -6.37
CA TYR A 49 -0.51 -12.88 -6.05
C TYR A 49 -1.52 -11.95 -5.36
N GLY A 50 -2.83 -12.25 -5.43
CA GLY A 50 -3.89 -11.47 -4.81
C GLY A 50 -4.21 -11.80 -3.35
N ASP A 51 -3.61 -12.85 -2.75
CA ASP A 51 -3.98 -13.29 -1.40
C ASP A 51 -3.76 -12.18 -0.35
N SER A 52 -2.65 -11.44 -0.47
CA SER A 52 -2.33 -10.30 0.38
C SER A 52 -3.34 -9.14 0.27
N GLU A 53 -3.70 -8.75 -0.95
CA GLU A 53 -4.69 -7.68 -1.19
C GLU A 53 -6.07 -8.08 -0.64
N ILE A 54 -6.48 -9.34 -0.82
CA ILE A 54 -7.78 -9.82 -0.32
C ILE A 54 -7.82 -9.86 1.21
N ALA A 55 -6.72 -10.27 1.85
CA ALA A 55 -6.60 -10.18 3.31
C ALA A 55 -6.69 -8.72 3.79
N PHE A 56 -6.03 -7.80 3.10
CA PHE A 56 -6.09 -6.37 3.41
C PHE A 56 -7.51 -5.80 3.24
N LEU A 57 -8.20 -6.08 2.12
CA LEU A 57 -9.59 -5.66 1.90
C LEU A 57 -10.57 -6.22 2.95
N THR A 58 -10.26 -7.40 3.50
CA THR A 58 -11.04 -7.99 4.59
C THR A 58 -10.85 -7.20 5.90
N TRP A 59 -9.64 -6.74 6.19
CA TRP A 59 -9.40 -5.75 7.26
C TRP A 59 -10.13 -4.43 6.96
N GLU A 60 -10.03 -3.94 5.74
CA GLU A 60 -10.65 -2.67 5.38
C GLU A 60 -12.18 -2.68 5.54
N LYS A 61 -12.82 -3.80 5.21
CA LYS A 61 -14.25 -4.00 5.43
C LYS A 61 -14.64 -3.84 6.90
N ARG A 62 -13.84 -4.35 7.85
CA ARG A 62 -14.15 -4.25 9.29
C ARG A 62 -13.90 -2.84 9.84
N ALA A 63 -12.94 -2.11 9.28
CA ALA A 63 -12.47 -0.84 9.84
C ALA A 63 -12.90 0.38 9.01
N VAL A 64 -12.39 0.51 7.78
CA VAL A 64 -12.35 1.79 7.03
C VAL A 64 -13.44 1.92 5.96
N LEU A 65 -13.99 0.82 5.43
CA LEU A 65 -14.97 0.83 4.33
C LEU A 65 -16.43 0.84 4.79
N ARG A 66 -16.70 1.19 6.05
CA ARG A 66 -18.07 1.43 6.52
C ARG A 66 -18.73 2.57 5.74
N PRO A 67 -20.08 2.66 5.70
CA PRO A 67 -20.75 3.83 5.14
C PRO A 67 -20.21 5.12 5.78
N VAL A 68 -19.97 6.15 4.97
CA VAL A 68 -19.50 7.46 5.46
C VAL A 68 -20.53 8.15 6.37
N THR A 69 -21.79 7.76 6.28
CA THR A 69 -22.89 8.19 7.16
C THR A 69 -23.14 7.23 8.34
N GLY A 70 -22.29 6.23 8.52
CA GLY A 70 -22.39 5.25 9.60
C GLY A 70 -21.96 5.80 10.96
N ALA A 71 -22.20 5.03 12.02
CA ALA A 71 -21.73 5.31 13.37
C ALA A 71 -20.98 4.08 13.93
N PRO A 72 -19.63 4.09 13.98
CA PRO A 72 -18.74 5.14 13.48
C PRO A 72 -18.72 5.25 11.95
N PRO A 73 -18.37 6.42 11.39
CA PRO A 73 -18.28 6.60 9.94
C PRO A 73 -17.09 5.82 9.37
N GLY A 74 -17.19 5.40 8.11
CA GLY A 74 -16.02 4.96 7.35
C GLY A 74 -15.18 6.13 6.83
N SER A 75 -13.99 5.83 6.32
CA SER A 75 -13.06 6.82 5.76
C SER A 75 -13.37 7.11 4.29
N PRO A 76 -13.63 8.37 3.92
CA PRO A 76 -13.71 8.78 2.53
C PRO A 76 -12.39 8.54 1.78
N TRP A 77 -11.25 8.76 2.44
CA TRP A 77 -9.93 8.61 1.83
C TRP A 77 -9.65 7.15 1.46
N TRP A 78 -9.78 6.21 2.42
CA TRP A 78 -9.57 4.79 2.15
C TRP A 78 -10.55 4.28 1.09
N ASN A 79 -11.80 4.75 1.11
CA ASN A 79 -12.79 4.33 0.13
C ASN A 79 -12.36 4.70 -1.31
N ASP A 80 -11.96 5.95 -1.51
CA ASP A 80 -11.63 6.50 -2.83
C ASP A 80 -10.27 6.00 -3.35
N VAL A 81 -9.26 5.90 -2.49
CA VAL A 81 -7.96 5.30 -2.85
C VAL A 81 -8.14 3.86 -3.32
N ASN A 82 -8.90 3.06 -2.57
CA ASN A 82 -9.13 1.68 -2.96
C ASN A 82 -10.00 1.57 -4.21
N LEU A 83 -11.04 2.38 -4.36
CA LEU A 83 -11.86 2.33 -5.58
C LEU A 83 -11.03 2.72 -6.82
N TRP A 84 -10.12 3.69 -6.67
CA TRP A 84 -9.19 4.10 -7.70
C TRP A 84 -8.17 3.01 -8.06
N PHE A 85 -7.65 2.31 -7.05
CA PHE A 85 -6.82 1.13 -7.24
C PHE A 85 -7.54 0.07 -8.10
N ILE A 86 -8.81 -0.21 -7.79
CA ILE A 86 -9.62 -1.18 -8.55
C ILE A 86 -9.80 -0.69 -9.99
N TYR A 87 -10.14 0.58 -10.17
CA TYR A 87 -10.24 1.20 -11.49
C TYR A 87 -8.98 0.98 -12.33
N LEU A 88 -7.79 1.29 -11.78
CA LEU A 88 -6.53 1.15 -12.50
C LEU A 88 -6.23 -0.30 -12.88
N SER A 89 -6.55 -1.25 -12.01
CA SER A 89 -6.37 -2.68 -12.29
C SER A 89 -7.31 -3.20 -13.37
N GLU A 90 -8.59 -2.82 -13.33
CA GLU A 90 -9.61 -3.21 -14.30
C GLU A 90 -9.37 -2.57 -15.68
N LEU A 91 -8.86 -1.34 -15.69
CA LEU A 91 -8.39 -0.65 -16.88
C LEU A 91 -7.24 -1.43 -17.54
N GLY A 92 -6.24 -1.88 -16.76
CA GLY A 92 -5.16 -2.74 -17.27
C GLY A 92 -5.65 -4.10 -17.78
N ALA A 93 -6.57 -4.74 -17.06
CA ALA A 93 -7.14 -6.03 -17.48
C ALA A 93 -7.92 -5.96 -18.77
N LYS A 94 -8.77 -4.95 -18.94
CA LYS A 94 -9.53 -4.87 -20.17
C LYS A 94 -8.73 -4.30 -21.34
N ALA A 95 -7.70 -3.51 -21.08
CA ALA A 95 -6.68 -3.21 -22.08
C ALA A 95 -6.01 -4.48 -22.61
N TYR A 96 -5.67 -5.44 -21.74
CA TYR A 96 -5.16 -6.75 -22.13
C TYR A 96 -6.17 -7.53 -22.98
N GLU A 97 -7.44 -7.60 -22.56
CA GLU A 97 -8.50 -8.31 -23.30
C GLU A 97 -8.76 -7.73 -24.70
N LYS A 98 -8.53 -6.44 -24.89
CA LYS A 98 -8.77 -5.73 -26.16
C LYS A 98 -7.54 -5.54 -27.02
N GLY A 99 -6.35 -5.95 -26.56
CA GLY A 99 -5.09 -5.70 -27.26
C GLY A 99 -4.75 -4.21 -27.37
N THR A 100 -5.11 -3.43 -26.33
CA THR A 100 -4.87 -1.99 -26.28
C THR A 100 -3.37 -1.70 -26.17
N PRO A 101 -2.82 -0.74 -26.94
CA PRO A 101 -1.43 -0.35 -26.80
C PRO A 101 -1.12 0.18 -25.41
N ILE A 102 -0.06 -0.35 -24.77
CA ILE A 102 0.36 0.04 -23.42
C ILE A 102 0.61 1.56 -23.28
N SER A 103 1.03 2.22 -24.36
CA SER A 103 1.29 3.67 -24.38
C SER A 103 0.03 4.52 -24.18
N GLU A 104 -1.16 3.97 -24.44
CA GLU A 104 -2.44 4.67 -24.29
C GLU A 104 -2.94 4.64 -22.83
N LEU A 105 -2.36 3.82 -21.96
CA LEU A 105 -2.82 3.66 -20.57
C LEU A 105 -2.10 4.62 -19.59
N PRO A 106 -2.71 4.98 -18.46
CA PRO A 106 -2.00 5.59 -17.34
C PRO A 106 -0.98 4.62 -16.75
N ILE A 107 0.09 5.16 -16.15
CA ILE A 107 1.25 4.39 -15.68
C ILE A 107 0.87 3.16 -14.81
N PRO A 108 0.00 3.28 -13.78
CA PRO A 108 -0.36 2.10 -12.99
C PRO A 108 -1.06 1.00 -13.81
N SER A 109 -1.97 1.37 -14.71
CA SER A 109 -2.65 0.41 -15.59
C SER A 109 -1.70 -0.27 -16.59
N ARG A 110 -0.60 0.39 -16.98
CA ARG A 110 0.48 -0.24 -17.75
C ARG A 110 1.14 -1.37 -16.96
N PHE A 111 1.38 -1.15 -15.67
CA PHE A 111 1.95 -2.17 -14.81
C PHE A 111 0.97 -3.32 -14.57
N TRP A 112 -0.33 -3.05 -14.42
CA TRP A 112 -1.35 -4.10 -14.37
C TRP A 112 -1.39 -4.93 -15.65
N LEU A 113 -1.33 -4.29 -16.82
CA LEU A 113 -1.25 -5.01 -18.10
C LEU A 113 0.01 -5.90 -18.17
N ARG A 114 1.17 -5.41 -17.71
CA ARG A 114 2.41 -6.20 -17.63
C ARG A 114 2.32 -7.37 -16.67
N PHE A 115 1.72 -7.16 -15.50
CA PHE A 115 1.47 -8.24 -14.53
C PHE A 115 0.59 -9.33 -15.14
N ILE A 116 -0.50 -8.95 -15.83
CA ILE A 116 -1.40 -9.92 -16.47
C ILE A 116 -0.70 -10.69 -17.60
N GLN A 117 0.15 -10.02 -18.38
CA GLN A 117 0.94 -10.66 -19.44
C GLN A 117 2.03 -11.61 -18.89
N GLN A 118 2.63 -11.26 -17.76
CA GLN A 118 3.71 -12.02 -17.15
C GLN A 118 3.61 -11.93 -15.62
N PRO A 119 2.79 -12.79 -14.99
CA PRO A 119 2.58 -12.73 -13.55
C PRO A 119 3.85 -13.13 -12.80
N ASN A 120 4.38 -12.19 -12.01
CA ASN A 120 5.48 -12.40 -11.08
C ASN A 120 5.44 -11.33 -9.98
N ALA A 121 6.17 -11.55 -8.88
CA ALA A 121 6.17 -10.66 -7.73
C ALA A 121 6.57 -9.21 -8.09
N VAL A 122 7.60 -9.01 -8.93
CA VAL A 122 8.05 -7.67 -9.36
C VAL A 122 6.93 -6.94 -10.11
N ASN A 123 6.32 -7.60 -11.10
CA ASN A 123 5.25 -7.00 -11.86
C ASN A 123 4.01 -6.73 -11.00
N TRP A 124 3.72 -7.60 -10.04
CA TRP A 124 2.61 -7.41 -9.10
C TRP A 124 2.86 -6.20 -8.19
N TYR A 125 4.02 -6.10 -7.54
CA TYR A 125 4.34 -4.97 -6.68
C TYR A 125 4.34 -3.64 -7.44
N LYS A 126 4.87 -3.58 -8.66
CA LYS A 126 4.79 -2.37 -9.48
C LYS A 126 3.35 -2.00 -9.79
N ALA A 127 2.51 -2.96 -10.17
CA ALA A 127 1.11 -2.72 -10.47
C ALA A 127 0.34 -2.25 -9.24
N HIS A 128 0.54 -2.94 -8.12
CA HIS A 128 -0.11 -2.67 -6.86
C HIS A 128 0.33 -1.32 -6.27
N ASN A 129 1.62 -1.13 -6.05
CA ASN A 129 2.15 0.04 -5.35
C ASN A 129 2.04 1.31 -6.19
N SER A 130 2.26 1.25 -7.51
CA SER A 130 2.01 2.43 -8.36
C SER A 130 0.56 2.88 -8.31
N SER A 131 -0.42 1.97 -8.22
CA SER A 131 -1.83 2.33 -8.05
C SER A 131 -2.12 2.99 -6.70
N ILE A 132 -1.54 2.45 -5.62
CA ILE A 132 -1.69 3.04 -4.27
C ILE A 132 -1.05 4.42 -4.22
N ILE A 133 0.20 4.57 -4.69
CA ILE A 133 0.89 5.86 -4.72
C ILE A 133 0.11 6.88 -5.55
N ASP A 134 -0.42 6.48 -6.72
CA ASP A 134 -1.27 7.34 -7.54
C ASP A 134 -2.51 7.80 -6.76
N GLY A 135 -3.14 6.89 -6.02
CA GLY A 135 -4.26 7.21 -5.12
C GLY A 135 -3.89 8.17 -4.00
N TYR A 136 -2.75 7.98 -3.33
CA TYR A 136 -2.26 8.91 -2.31
C TYR A 136 -2.14 10.32 -2.89
N LEU A 137 -1.43 10.47 -4.01
CA LEU A 137 -1.22 11.77 -4.65
C LEU A 137 -2.54 12.38 -5.13
N LYS A 138 -3.49 11.57 -5.61
CA LYS A 138 -4.78 12.02 -6.14
C LYS A 138 -5.77 12.50 -5.07
N PHE A 139 -5.72 11.92 -3.87
CA PHE A 139 -6.73 12.12 -2.83
C PHE A 139 -6.15 12.76 -1.54
N SER A 140 -5.10 13.57 -1.67
CA SER A 140 -4.51 14.32 -0.55
C SER A 140 -5.55 15.13 0.25
N ASP A 141 -6.47 15.80 -0.46
CA ASP A 141 -7.54 16.61 0.14
C ASP A 141 -8.50 15.80 1.03
N LEU A 142 -8.64 14.49 0.79
CA LEU A 142 -9.44 13.62 1.64
C LEU A 142 -8.65 13.18 2.87
N ALA A 143 -7.36 12.92 2.72
CA ALA A 143 -6.48 12.59 3.85
C ALA A 143 -6.29 13.77 4.81
N GLU A 144 -6.33 15.01 4.31
CA GLU A 144 -6.26 16.21 5.17
C GLU A 144 -7.44 16.31 6.15
N LYS A 145 -8.58 15.68 5.81
CA LYS A 145 -9.78 15.65 6.64
C LYS A 145 -9.75 14.53 7.68
N GLU A 146 -8.82 13.59 7.55
CA GLU A 146 -8.60 12.56 8.56
C GLU A 146 -7.97 13.18 9.81
N THR A 147 -8.28 12.61 10.96
CA THR A 147 -7.68 13.02 12.24
C THR A 147 -6.17 12.74 12.26
N ILE A 148 -5.45 13.42 13.15
CA ILE A 148 -3.98 13.30 13.23
C ILE A 148 -3.51 11.84 13.38
N PRO A 149 -4.07 11.01 14.28
CA PRO A 149 -3.66 9.62 14.41
C PRO A 149 -3.84 8.82 13.11
N GLU A 150 -4.95 9.04 12.42
CA GLU A 150 -5.31 8.39 11.17
C GLU A 150 -4.36 8.80 10.04
N ARG A 151 -3.96 10.07 9.98
CA ARG A 151 -2.91 10.53 9.06
C ARG A 151 -1.56 9.89 9.36
N ILE A 152 -1.19 9.72 10.63
CA ILE A 152 0.04 8.99 11.02
C ILE A 152 -0.06 7.54 10.52
N PHE A 153 -1.17 6.87 10.82
CA PHE A 153 -1.40 5.50 10.38
C PHE A 153 -1.35 5.33 8.86
N ILE A 154 -1.93 6.26 8.09
CA ILE A 154 -1.83 6.29 6.62
C ILE A 154 -0.36 6.37 6.17
N ASN A 155 0.46 7.24 6.76
CA ASN A 155 1.89 7.31 6.45
C ASN A 155 2.61 5.99 6.78
N MET A 156 2.23 5.32 7.87
CA MET A 156 2.78 4.03 8.27
C MET A 156 2.47 2.93 7.27
N VAL A 157 1.22 2.86 6.83
CA VAL A 157 0.82 1.90 5.79
C VAL A 157 1.60 2.14 4.50
N LEU A 158 1.81 3.40 4.09
CA LEU A 158 2.58 3.71 2.90
C LEU A 158 4.03 3.20 3.01
N TYR A 159 4.79 3.59 4.03
CA TYR A 159 6.20 3.20 4.08
C TYR A 159 6.38 1.69 4.24
N ARG A 160 5.46 1.00 4.95
CA ARG A 160 5.49 -0.46 5.07
C ARG A 160 5.24 -1.13 3.72
N LEU A 161 4.35 -0.57 2.90
CA LEU A 161 4.11 -1.02 1.54
C LEU A 161 5.34 -0.85 0.64
N LEU A 162 6.02 0.31 0.73
CA LEU A 162 7.25 0.56 -0.02
C LEU A 162 8.34 -0.42 0.41
N PHE A 163 8.48 -0.64 1.73
CA PHE A 163 9.45 -1.58 2.27
C PHE A 163 9.19 -3.01 1.76
N ALA A 164 7.93 -3.46 1.75
CA ALA A 164 7.59 -4.78 1.20
C ALA A 164 8.05 -4.96 -0.26
N GLN A 165 7.91 -3.93 -1.10
CA GLN A 165 8.43 -3.97 -2.48
C GLN A 165 9.96 -3.99 -2.53
N SER A 166 10.64 -3.25 -1.66
CA SER A 166 12.12 -3.26 -1.56
C SER A 166 12.69 -4.63 -1.23
N LEU A 167 11.94 -5.50 -0.54
CA LEU A 167 12.36 -6.88 -0.28
C LEU A 167 12.38 -7.76 -1.54
N VAL A 168 11.69 -7.33 -2.60
CA VAL A 168 11.61 -8.01 -3.89
C VAL A 168 12.49 -7.34 -4.95
N GLU A 169 12.54 -6.02 -4.98
CA GLU A 169 13.25 -5.24 -6.01
C GLU A 169 14.57 -4.60 -5.55
N GLY A 170 14.74 -4.40 -4.24
CA GLY A 170 15.92 -3.75 -3.67
C GLY A 170 17.09 -4.72 -3.45
N ASP A 171 18.28 -4.15 -3.30
CA ASP A 171 19.50 -4.87 -2.95
C ASP A 171 19.57 -5.14 -1.44
N PHE A 172 18.58 -5.85 -0.91
CA PHE A 172 18.52 -6.14 0.52
C PHE A 172 19.66 -7.10 0.92
N PRO A 173 20.40 -6.84 2.01
CA PRO A 173 21.60 -7.62 2.39
C PRO A 173 21.30 -9.10 2.75
N PHE A 174 20.03 -9.49 2.81
CA PHE A 174 19.59 -10.88 3.01
C PHE A 174 18.57 -11.32 1.93
N PRO A 175 19.02 -11.61 0.69
CA PRO A 175 18.14 -11.82 -0.46
C PRO A 175 17.14 -12.99 -0.32
N LYS A 176 17.50 -14.03 0.46
CA LYS A 176 16.63 -15.19 0.72
C LYS A 176 15.53 -14.88 1.74
N LEU A 177 15.82 -14.05 2.75
CA LEU A 177 14.82 -13.57 3.72
C LEU A 177 13.88 -12.55 3.08
N GLY A 178 14.41 -11.65 2.24
CA GLY A 178 13.60 -10.71 1.45
C GLY A 178 12.59 -11.41 0.55
N LYS A 179 13.01 -12.47 -0.17
CA LYS A 179 12.09 -13.27 -1.00
C LYS A 179 11.00 -14.01 -0.22
N ILE A 180 11.24 -14.41 1.03
CA ILE A 180 10.22 -15.11 1.85
C ILE A 180 9.26 -14.08 2.49
N MET A 181 9.81 -12.98 3.01
CA MET A 181 9.02 -11.94 3.68
C MET A 181 8.19 -11.12 2.68
N GLY A 182 8.72 -10.88 1.48
CA GLY A 182 8.09 -10.12 0.41
C GLY A 182 7.39 -10.96 -0.65
N ASP A 183 7.19 -12.28 -0.49
CA ASP A 183 6.34 -13.02 -1.43
C ASP A 183 4.86 -12.73 -1.09
N PRO A 184 4.09 -12.06 -1.97
CA PRO A 184 2.69 -11.72 -1.70
C PRO A 184 1.77 -12.96 -1.69
N ARG A 185 2.27 -14.12 -2.14
CA ARG A 185 1.58 -15.43 -2.08
C ARG A 185 1.85 -16.17 -0.75
N GLY A 186 2.77 -15.65 0.06
CA GLY A 186 3.25 -16.28 1.28
C GLY A 186 2.36 -16.02 2.50
N ARG A 187 2.50 -16.88 3.51
CA ARG A 187 1.80 -16.76 4.81
C ARG A 187 2.27 -15.57 5.66
N SER A 188 3.42 -14.97 5.34
CA SER A 188 3.97 -13.79 6.05
C SER A 188 3.02 -12.60 5.98
N VAL A 189 2.40 -12.36 4.83
CA VAL A 189 1.47 -11.23 4.66
C VAL A 189 0.13 -11.49 5.36
N GLN A 190 -0.37 -12.73 5.34
CA GLN A 190 -1.56 -13.13 6.10
C GLN A 190 -1.33 -13.00 7.62
N PHE A 191 -0.11 -13.27 8.08
CA PHE A 191 0.31 -13.08 9.46
C PHE A 191 0.36 -11.59 9.84
N VAL A 192 1.01 -10.75 9.03
CA VAL A 192 1.11 -9.29 9.26
C VAL A 192 -0.26 -8.60 9.26
N THR A 193 -1.14 -8.95 8.33
CA THR A 193 -2.51 -8.39 8.25
C THR A 193 -3.46 -8.88 9.35
N SER A 194 -3.13 -9.99 10.02
CA SER A 194 -3.90 -10.52 11.14
C SER A 194 -3.53 -9.94 12.50
N MET A 195 -2.44 -9.18 12.60
CA MET A 195 -1.98 -8.60 13.87
C MET A 195 -2.59 -7.21 14.07
N ASP A 196 -3.32 -7.03 15.17
CA ASP A 196 -3.93 -5.75 15.55
C ASP A 196 -2.88 -4.62 15.69
N ALA A 197 -1.65 -4.98 16.07
CA ALA A 197 -0.51 -4.06 16.14
C ALA A 197 -0.07 -3.48 14.78
N TYR A 198 -0.45 -4.09 13.66
CA TYR A 198 -0.18 -3.57 12.32
C TYR A 198 -1.35 -2.80 11.72
N TYR A 199 -2.57 -3.20 12.07
CA TYR A 199 -3.80 -2.68 11.50
C TYR A 199 -4.89 -2.59 12.59
N PRO A 200 -5.31 -1.38 12.99
CA PRO A 200 -6.22 -1.19 14.11
C PRO A 200 -7.57 -1.86 13.85
N ALA A 201 -8.25 -2.29 14.92
CA ALA A 201 -9.57 -2.91 14.82
C ALA A 201 -10.65 -1.89 14.49
N HIS A 202 -10.46 -0.63 14.89
CA HIS A 202 -11.41 0.47 14.67
C HIS A 202 -10.83 1.61 13.83
N TYR A 203 -11.71 2.26 13.07
CA TYR A 203 -11.40 3.48 12.33
C TYR A 203 -12.62 4.42 12.26
N PRO A 204 -12.67 5.58 12.93
CA PRO A 204 -11.57 6.20 13.67
C PRO A 204 -11.08 5.35 14.84
N MET A 205 -9.78 5.44 15.14
CA MET A 205 -9.10 4.69 16.18
C MET A 205 -9.55 5.13 17.57
N THR A 206 -9.63 4.18 18.48
CA THR A 206 -9.85 4.45 19.91
C THR A 206 -8.61 5.11 20.54
N GLY A 207 -8.77 5.74 21.70
CA GLY A 207 -7.64 6.32 22.43
C GLY A 207 -6.54 5.30 22.81
N GLU A 208 -6.87 4.01 22.87
CA GLU A 208 -5.92 2.93 23.11
C GLU A 208 -5.17 2.55 21.83
N GLU A 209 -5.86 2.32 20.72
CA GLU A 209 -5.25 2.06 19.42
C GLU A 209 -4.37 3.22 18.94
N ILE A 210 -4.74 4.46 19.28
CA ILE A 210 -3.88 5.63 19.07
C ILE A 210 -2.56 5.47 19.85
N ARG A 211 -2.59 4.99 21.10
CA ARG A 211 -1.34 4.76 21.85
C ARG A 211 -0.52 3.63 21.24
N GLU A 212 -1.16 2.56 20.79
CA GLU A 212 -0.49 1.43 20.14
C GLU A 212 0.21 1.85 18.84
N VAL A 213 -0.51 2.54 17.95
CA VAL A 213 0.05 3.06 16.69
C VAL A 213 1.19 4.04 16.92
N LEU A 214 1.13 4.82 18.01
CA LEU A 214 2.19 5.73 18.41
C LEU A 214 3.35 5.05 19.17
N GLY A 215 3.34 3.72 19.32
CA GLY A 215 4.37 2.96 20.05
C GLY A 215 4.42 3.25 21.55
N LYS A 216 3.28 3.58 22.16
CA LYS A 216 3.12 3.91 23.59
C LYS A 216 2.51 2.79 24.43
N SER A 217 2.24 1.65 23.80
CA SER A 217 1.87 0.41 24.49
C SER A 217 3.11 -0.45 24.76
N HIS A 218 2.98 -1.49 25.61
CA HIS A 218 4.08 -2.36 26.00
C HIS A 218 3.78 -3.85 25.77
N SER A 219 3.21 -4.22 24.61
CA SER A 219 2.92 -5.61 24.25
C SER A 219 4.03 -6.29 23.43
N LEU A 220 4.10 -7.63 23.46
CA LEU A 220 5.11 -8.40 22.72
C LEU A 220 4.95 -8.30 21.19
N SER A 221 3.71 -8.18 20.70
CA SER A 221 3.44 -7.94 19.27
C SER A 221 3.90 -6.56 18.82
N GLU A 222 3.75 -5.54 19.67
CA GLU A 222 4.26 -4.19 19.39
C GLU A 222 5.78 -4.16 19.34
N LEU A 223 6.49 -4.90 20.20
CA LEU A 223 7.95 -4.95 20.13
C LEU A 223 8.44 -5.46 18.76
N GLY A 224 7.70 -6.37 18.12
CA GLY A 224 7.99 -6.82 16.76
C GLY A 224 7.70 -5.76 15.69
N VAL A 225 6.64 -4.97 15.87
CA VAL A 225 6.27 -3.85 14.99
C VAL A 225 7.27 -2.70 15.12
N GLU A 226 7.59 -2.34 16.35
CA GLU A 226 8.59 -1.32 16.69
C GLU A 226 9.95 -1.71 16.13
N PHE A 227 10.36 -2.99 16.24
CA PHE A 227 11.61 -3.42 15.64
C PHE A 227 11.60 -3.32 14.10
N LEU A 228 10.51 -3.72 13.44
CA LEU A 228 10.41 -3.58 11.99
C LEU A 228 10.52 -2.10 11.59
N ASP A 229 9.67 -1.26 12.16
CA ASP A 229 9.57 0.14 11.77
C ASP A 229 10.83 0.90 12.19
N ASP A 230 11.21 0.90 13.47
CA ASP A 230 12.27 1.77 13.99
C ASP A 230 13.68 1.32 13.60
N VAL A 231 13.90 0.00 13.43
CA VAL A 231 15.24 -0.56 13.19
C VAL A 231 15.48 -0.90 11.73
N LEU A 232 14.45 -1.39 11.02
CA LEU A 232 14.60 -1.84 9.64
C LEU A 232 14.13 -0.81 8.61
N VAL A 233 12.99 -0.16 8.82
CA VAL A 233 12.37 0.70 7.80
C VAL A 233 12.77 2.16 7.95
N GLU A 234 12.55 2.73 9.14
CA GLU A 234 12.76 4.15 9.41
C GLU A 234 14.14 4.65 9.00
N PRO A 235 15.26 3.96 9.31
CA PRO A 235 16.60 4.41 8.93
C PRO A 235 16.84 4.50 7.43
N GLU A 236 16.01 3.84 6.61
CA GLU A 236 16.17 3.74 5.16
C GLU A 236 15.13 4.58 4.40
N LEU A 237 14.24 5.31 5.10
CA LEU A 237 13.07 5.97 4.49
C LEU A 237 13.41 6.86 3.31
N THR A 238 14.47 7.67 3.39
CA THR A 238 14.84 8.55 2.27
C THR A 238 15.23 7.76 1.02
N GLN A 239 16.06 6.73 1.17
CA GLN A 239 16.46 5.88 0.05
C GLN A 239 15.26 5.08 -0.46
N LEU A 240 14.45 4.53 0.45
CA LEU A 240 13.25 3.77 0.13
C LEU A 240 12.26 4.58 -0.71
N TYR A 241 12.00 5.83 -0.35
CA TYR A 241 11.11 6.71 -1.13
C TYR A 241 11.70 7.07 -2.50
N GLN A 242 13.02 7.25 -2.61
CA GLN A 242 13.70 7.52 -3.88
C GLN A 242 13.61 6.32 -4.82
N GLU A 243 14.01 5.15 -4.36
CA GLU A 243 13.97 3.91 -5.16
C GLU A 243 12.53 3.54 -5.54
N ALA A 244 11.59 3.65 -4.60
CA ALA A 244 10.18 3.37 -4.89
C ALA A 244 9.58 4.35 -5.89
N ALA A 245 10.00 5.62 -5.91
CA ALA A 245 9.55 6.59 -6.91
C ALA A 245 9.99 6.15 -8.32
N GLU A 246 11.20 5.60 -8.44
CA GLU A 246 11.74 5.08 -9.70
C GLU A 246 11.07 3.77 -10.12
N TRP A 247 10.98 2.77 -9.24
CA TRP A 247 10.37 1.47 -9.54
C TRP A 247 8.92 1.61 -10.02
N ASN A 248 8.16 2.51 -9.39
CA ASN A 248 6.74 2.72 -9.65
C ASN A 248 6.47 3.83 -10.67
N ASN A 249 7.51 4.50 -11.18
CA ASN A 249 7.40 5.65 -12.08
C ASN A 249 6.43 6.73 -11.56
N GLN A 250 6.58 7.05 -10.27
CA GLN A 250 5.77 8.01 -9.52
C GLN A 250 6.67 9.06 -8.87
N PRO A 251 7.19 10.05 -9.64
CA PRO A 251 8.14 11.04 -9.13
C PRO A 251 7.56 11.90 -8.00
N GLY A 252 6.23 12.06 -7.94
CA GLY A 252 5.56 12.78 -6.85
C GLY A 252 5.75 12.15 -5.47
N LEU A 253 6.12 10.86 -5.38
CA LEU A 253 6.34 10.17 -4.12
C LEU A 253 7.42 10.84 -3.26
N ILE A 254 8.45 11.44 -3.87
CA ILE A 254 9.54 12.09 -3.12
C ILE A 254 9.05 13.32 -2.33
N ASN A 255 7.90 13.88 -2.67
CA ASN A 255 7.30 14.99 -1.94
C ASN A 255 6.57 14.53 -0.66
N LEU A 256 6.41 13.21 -0.48
CA LEU A 256 5.75 12.62 0.68
C LEU A 256 6.74 12.28 1.81
N ILE A 257 7.99 12.74 1.69
CA ILE A 257 9.03 12.61 2.70
C ILE A 257 9.78 13.93 2.88
N VAL A 258 9.91 14.39 4.12
CA VAL A 258 10.64 15.62 4.47
C VAL A 258 11.53 15.34 5.66
N ASN A 259 12.83 15.68 5.56
CA ASN A 259 13.81 15.46 6.61
C ASN A 259 13.81 14.01 7.15
N HIS A 260 13.78 13.03 6.23
CA HIS A 260 13.78 11.60 6.56
C HIS A 260 12.54 11.12 7.33
N LYS A 261 11.44 11.89 7.29
CA LYS A 261 10.17 11.54 7.92
C LYS A 261 9.01 11.61 6.93
N PRO A 262 8.01 10.71 7.03
CA PRO A 262 6.82 10.78 6.20
C PRO A 262 6.10 12.12 6.38
N ALA A 263 5.62 12.68 5.28
CA ALA A 263 5.06 14.02 5.22
C ALA A 263 3.74 14.08 4.42
N TYR A 264 3.12 12.94 4.13
CA TYR A 264 1.80 12.90 3.51
C TYR A 264 0.72 13.40 4.51
N PRO A 265 -0.34 14.11 4.06
CA PRO A 265 -0.69 14.50 2.68
C PRO A 265 -0.10 15.80 2.15
N ASN A 266 0.37 16.68 3.03
CA ASN A 266 0.56 18.11 2.69
C ASN A 266 2.02 18.58 2.77
N GLY A 267 2.98 17.66 2.90
CA GLY A 267 4.40 18.00 3.07
C GLY A 267 4.74 18.50 4.48
N GLU A 268 3.77 18.54 5.39
CA GLU A 268 4.00 18.91 6.78
C GLU A 268 4.39 17.70 7.61
N ARG A 269 5.40 17.88 8.47
CA ARG A 269 5.82 16.86 9.41
C ARG A 269 4.74 16.66 10.47
N LEU A 270 4.23 15.43 10.58
CA LEU A 270 3.36 15.03 11.67
C LEU A 270 4.14 14.90 12.98
N PRO A 271 3.49 15.05 14.16
CA PRO A 271 4.15 14.90 15.45
C PRO A 271 4.90 13.58 15.54
N ASP A 272 6.11 13.61 16.12
CA ASP A 272 6.91 12.41 16.28
C ASP A 272 6.15 11.36 17.11
N THR A 273 5.97 10.17 16.54
CA THR A 273 5.88 8.94 17.32
C THR A 273 7.22 8.83 18.05
N HIS A 274 7.22 8.72 19.38
CA HIS A 274 8.43 8.96 20.18
C HIS A 274 9.62 8.08 19.70
N LYS A 275 10.84 8.67 19.69
CA LYS A 275 12.20 8.03 19.70
C LYS A 275 13.20 8.51 18.61
N ALA A 276 13.14 9.78 18.19
CA ALA A 276 14.14 10.39 17.29
C ALA A 276 15.62 10.15 17.71
N TRP A 277 15.90 10.01 19.01
CA TRP A 277 17.25 9.80 19.52
C TRP A 277 17.79 8.37 19.30
N ILE A 278 16.94 7.33 19.30
CA ILE A 278 17.35 5.94 19.06
C ILE A 278 17.76 5.76 17.59
N ILE A 279 16.95 6.31 16.68
CA ILE A 279 17.24 6.30 15.24
C ILE A 279 18.55 7.05 14.97
N THR A 280 18.73 8.22 15.59
CA THR A 280 19.97 8.99 15.48
C THR A 280 21.19 8.18 15.95
N LEU A 281 21.06 7.43 17.05
CA LEU A 281 22.12 6.56 17.58
C LEU A 281 22.41 5.37 16.64
N ILE A 282 21.38 4.69 16.10
CA ILE A 282 21.54 3.58 15.14
C ILE A 282 22.22 4.07 13.86
N MET A 283 21.79 5.20 13.31
CA MET A 283 22.41 5.82 12.13
C MET A 283 23.87 6.21 12.40
N TRP A 284 24.18 6.72 13.60
CA TRP A 284 25.55 7.03 14.01
C TRP A 284 26.42 5.78 14.10
N LEU A 285 25.92 4.71 14.73
CA LEU A 285 26.62 3.42 14.79
C LEU A 285 26.86 2.84 13.39
N ARG A 286 25.86 2.84 12.51
CA ARG A 286 26.00 2.40 11.11
C ARG A 286 27.06 3.19 10.34
N LYS A 287 27.10 4.52 10.51
CA LYS A 287 28.16 5.37 9.92
C LYS A 287 29.56 5.07 10.47
N LEU A 288 29.66 4.63 11.71
CA LEU A 288 30.91 4.17 12.31
C LEU A 288 31.37 2.84 11.70
N PHE A 289 30.47 1.87 11.57
CA PHE A 289 30.83 0.54 11.06
C PHE A 289 31.03 0.49 9.53
N SER A 290 30.33 1.33 8.75
CA SER A 290 30.54 1.48 7.30
C SER A 290 31.84 2.20 6.92
N LYS A 291 32.54 2.81 7.88
CA LYS A 291 33.90 3.35 7.69
C LYS A 291 35.00 2.38 8.11
N ILE A 292 34.64 1.24 8.71
CA ILE A 292 35.59 0.27 9.28
C ILE A 292 35.76 -0.96 8.35
N PHE A 293 34.99 -1.06 7.27
CA PHE A 293 35.12 -2.07 6.21
C PHE A 293 35.21 -1.44 4.84
#